data_AF-A0A3D1P3P9-F1
#
_entry.id   AF-A0A3D1P3P9-F1
#
_cell.length_a   1.000
_cell.length_b   1.000
_cell.length_c   1.000
_cell.angle_alpha   90.00
_cell.angle_beta   90.00
_cell.angle_gamma   90.00
#
_symmetry.space_group_name_H-M   'P 1'
#
loop_
_entity.id
_entity.type
_entity.pdbx_description
1 polymer ?
#
loop_
_entity_poly.entity_id
_entity_poly.type
_entity_poly.pdbx_seq_one_letter_code
_entity_poly.pdbx_strand_id
1 'polypeptide(L)'
;MLGLHEIPAGETITLQPSPHLAEGRGMLPIVRVLAGLGTGLATLPGLLAVNWIPARCWMTPKYFCGVIETWLEGGAFPSLGLTSLQRENDGAIVSAGLDYLIGQELRFEPDRRLVPAAAARVAARLTNELVGTGPLQREIEFAGPDGEALKAEPVRQGRQIRLTLKR
;
A
#
# COMPACT_ATOMS: atom_id res chain seq x y z
N MET A 1 -2.89 -8.44 11.08
CA MET A 1 -2.59 -8.24 9.66
C MET A 1 -3.86 -7.72 9.02
N LEU A 2 -3.81 -6.64 8.24
CA LEU A 2 -5.01 -6.21 7.50
C LEU A 2 -5.15 -7.15 6.31
N GLY A 3 -6.21 -7.95 6.38
CA GLY A 3 -6.56 -8.95 5.38
C GLY A 3 -7.03 -10.27 5.99
N LEU A 4 -7.55 -11.17 5.15
CA LEU A 4 -7.96 -12.50 5.57
C LEU A 4 -6.75 -13.31 6.01
N HIS A 5 -6.91 -14.08 7.09
CA HIS A 5 -5.87 -14.95 7.64
C HIS A 5 -5.57 -16.15 6.75
N GLU A 6 -6.57 -16.59 5.97
CA GLU A 6 -6.48 -17.71 5.03
C GLU A 6 -7.14 -17.33 3.71
N ILE A 7 -6.64 -17.92 2.62
CA ILE A 7 -7.24 -17.76 1.30
C ILE A 7 -8.54 -18.56 1.27
N PRO A 8 -9.70 -17.95 0.95
CA PRO A 8 -10.93 -18.70 0.81
C PRO A 8 -10.85 -19.73 -0.31
N ALA A 9 -11.41 -20.91 -0.10
CA ALA A 9 -11.55 -21.91 -1.16
C ALA A 9 -12.64 -21.48 -2.15
N GLY A 10 -12.30 -21.35 -3.44
CA GLY A 10 -13.26 -20.98 -4.48
C GLY A 10 -12.61 -20.67 -5.83
N GLU A 11 -13.44 -20.25 -6.78
CA GLU A 11 -13.01 -19.78 -8.09
C GLU A 11 -12.63 -18.29 -8.05
N THR A 12 -11.73 -17.87 -8.94
CA THR A 12 -11.24 -16.50 -9.00
C THR A 12 -11.57 -15.84 -10.34
N ILE A 13 -12.07 -14.61 -10.29
CA ILE A 13 -12.21 -13.73 -11.46
C ILE A 13 -11.15 -12.64 -11.34
N THR A 14 -10.38 -12.42 -12.40
CA THR A 14 -9.34 -11.38 -12.44
C THR A 14 -9.76 -10.25 -13.38
N LEU A 15 -9.80 -9.04 -12.83
CA LEU A 15 -9.86 -7.82 -13.62
C LEU A 15 -8.43 -7.31 -13.86
N GLN A 16 -8.06 -7.10 -15.12
CA GLN A 16 -6.74 -6.60 -15.49
C GLN A 16 -6.82 -5.61 -16.67
N PRO A 17 -5.92 -4.61 -16.73
CA PRO A 17 -5.78 -3.78 -17.92
C PRO A 17 -5.44 -4.61 -19.16
N SER A 18 -5.96 -4.16 -20.31
CA SER A 18 -5.58 -4.71 -21.62
C SER A 18 -4.12 -4.38 -21.96
N PRO A 19 -3.43 -5.15 -22.83
CA PRO A 19 -2.01 -4.96 -23.15
C PRO A 19 -1.59 -3.53 -23.53
N HIS A 20 -2.47 -2.76 -24.16
CA HIS A 20 -2.20 -1.37 -24.54
C HIS A 20 -2.07 -0.41 -23.34
N LEU A 21 -2.49 -0.83 -22.13
CA LEU A 21 -2.31 -0.09 -20.87
C LEU A 21 -1.25 -0.75 -19.97
N ALA A 22 -0.55 -1.79 -20.45
CA ALA A 22 0.33 -2.59 -19.61
C ALA A 22 1.49 -1.78 -18.99
N GLU A 23 2.05 -0.84 -19.75
CA GLU A 23 3.13 0.05 -19.28
C GLU A 23 2.64 1.07 -18.23
N GLY A 24 1.36 1.46 -18.31
CA GLY A 24 0.73 2.43 -17.41
C GLY A 24 -0.07 1.81 -16.27
N ARG A 25 -0.05 0.48 -16.09
CA ARG A 25 -0.96 -0.24 -15.17
C ARG A 25 -0.93 0.25 -13.71
N GLY A 26 0.20 0.82 -13.29
CA GLY A 26 0.43 1.39 -11.96
C GLY A 26 -0.05 2.84 -11.78
N MET A 27 -0.39 3.51 -12.88
CA MET A 27 -0.81 4.92 -12.85
C MET A 27 -2.11 5.05 -12.05
N LEU A 28 -2.15 6.04 -11.16
CA LEU A 28 -3.31 6.30 -10.30
C LEU A 28 -4.66 6.35 -11.04
N PRO A 29 -4.79 7.02 -12.20
CA PRO A 29 -6.05 7.00 -12.94
C PRO A 29 -6.52 5.59 -13.31
N ILE A 30 -5.60 4.71 -13.73
CA ILE A 30 -5.93 3.31 -14.07
C ILE A 30 -6.29 2.54 -12.81
N VAL A 31 -5.52 2.69 -11.74
CA VAL A 31 -5.80 2.04 -10.45
C VAL A 31 -7.16 2.47 -9.88
N ARG A 32 -7.53 3.75 -9.97
CA ARG A 32 -8.85 4.25 -9.54
C ARG A 32 -9.99 3.61 -10.33
N VAL A 33 -9.85 3.48 -11.65
CA VAL A 33 -10.86 2.82 -12.49
C VAL A 33 -10.99 1.34 -12.13
N LEU A 34 -9.87 0.61 -12.02
CA LEU A 34 -9.89 -0.80 -11.62
C LEU A 34 -10.49 -1.01 -10.23
N ALA A 35 -10.13 -0.16 -9.27
CA ALA A 35 -10.66 -0.22 -7.91
C ALA A 35 -12.18 0.04 -7.90
N GLY A 36 -12.66 1.05 -8.64
CA GLY A 36 -14.08 1.34 -8.78
C GLY A 36 -14.87 0.24 -9.50
N LEU A 37 -14.32 -0.38 -10.54
CA LEU A 37 -14.92 -1.58 -11.14
C LEU A 37 -14.94 -2.75 -10.15
N GLY A 38 -13.88 -2.88 -9.35
CA GLY A 38 -13.79 -3.84 -8.26
C GLY A 38 -14.89 -3.68 -7.23
N THR A 39 -15.30 -2.44 -6.87
CA THR A 39 -16.39 -2.25 -5.90
C THR A 39 -17.73 -2.67 -6.48
N GLY A 40 -17.95 -2.46 -7.78
CA GLY A 40 -19.10 -3.01 -8.50
C GLY A 40 -19.13 -4.54 -8.48
N LEU A 41 -18.00 -5.19 -8.79
CA LEU A 41 -17.88 -6.65 -8.73
C LEU A 41 -18.02 -7.19 -7.28
N ALA A 42 -17.65 -6.39 -6.29
CA ALA A 42 -17.77 -6.74 -4.88
C ALA A 42 -19.22 -6.89 -4.38
N THR A 43 -20.20 -6.49 -5.19
CA THR A 43 -21.64 -6.67 -4.90
C THR A 43 -22.19 -8.03 -5.32
N LEU A 44 -21.41 -8.85 -6.04
CA LEU A 44 -21.85 -10.16 -6.50
C LEU A 44 -22.20 -11.08 -5.31
N PRO A 45 -23.36 -11.77 -5.34
CA PRO A 45 -23.72 -12.73 -4.30
C PRO A 45 -22.67 -13.84 -4.17
N GLY A 46 -22.26 -14.15 -2.94
CA GLY A 46 -21.30 -15.22 -2.66
C GLY A 46 -19.82 -14.83 -2.84
N LEU A 47 -19.50 -13.57 -3.13
CA LEU A 47 -18.09 -13.14 -3.15
C LEU A 47 -17.44 -13.31 -1.77
N LEU A 48 -16.37 -14.10 -1.73
CA LEU A 48 -15.66 -14.43 -0.49
C LEU A 48 -14.62 -13.37 -0.11
N ALA A 49 -13.90 -12.82 -1.09
CA ALA A 49 -12.80 -11.90 -0.87
C ALA A 49 -12.45 -11.07 -2.11
N VAL A 50 -11.77 -9.96 -1.88
CA VAL A 50 -11.09 -9.19 -2.93
C VAL A 50 -9.58 -9.35 -2.75
N ASN A 51 -8.88 -9.76 -3.80
CA ASN A 51 -7.42 -9.86 -3.81
C ASN A 51 -6.82 -8.69 -4.60
N TRP A 52 -6.01 -7.87 -3.93
CA TRP A 52 -5.14 -6.92 -4.60
C TRP A 52 -3.73 -7.49 -4.68
N ILE A 53 -3.44 -8.13 -5.81
CA ILE A 53 -2.21 -8.90 -6.03
C ILE A 53 -0.94 -8.10 -5.70
N PRO A 54 -0.78 -6.81 -6.09
CA PRO A 54 0.42 -6.04 -5.77
C PRO A 54 0.70 -5.98 -4.26
N ALA A 55 -0.35 -5.78 -3.44
CA ALA A 55 -0.22 -5.74 -1.99
C ALA A 55 -0.06 -7.11 -1.34
N ARG A 56 -0.26 -8.21 -2.08
CA ARG A 56 -0.24 -9.58 -1.56
C ARG A 56 -1.21 -9.76 -0.38
N CYS A 57 -2.37 -9.11 -0.43
CA CYS A 57 -3.37 -9.16 0.63
C CYS A 57 -4.76 -9.51 0.08
N TRP A 58 -5.54 -10.17 0.94
CA TRP A 58 -6.93 -10.53 0.70
C TRP A 58 -7.80 -9.71 1.63
N MET A 59 -8.85 -9.07 1.12
CA MET A 59 -9.73 -8.22 1.90
C MET A 59 -11.15 -8.78 1.92
N THR A 60 -11.89 -8.51 3.00
CA THR A 60 -13.34 -8.73 2.96
C THR A 60 -13.95 -7.76 1.94
N PRO A 61 -15.01 -8.15 1.20
CA PRO A 61 -15.68 -7.25 0.26
C PRO A 61 -16.12 -5.95 0.91
N LYS A 62 -16.68 -6.04 2.13
CA LYS A 62 -17.11 -4.87 2.92
C LYS A 62 -15.97 -3.89 3.22
N TYR A 63 -14.81 -4.39 3.64
CA TYR A 63 -13.65 -3.54 3.91
C TYR A 63 -13.16 -2.87 2.64
N PHE A 64 -13.00 -3.65 1.56
CA PHE A 64 -12.56 -3.14 0.26
C PHE A 64 -13.48 -2.03 -0.25
N CYS A 65 -14.81 -2.24 -0.32
CA CYS A 65 -15.73 -1.22 -0.79
C CYS A 65 -15.62 0.07 0.02
N GLY A 66 -15.64 -0.01 1.36
CA GLY A 66 -15.61 1.18 2.21
C GLY A 66 -14.35 2.04 2.03
N VAL A 67 -13.17 1.41 1.94
CA VAL A 67 -11.91 2.18 1.77
C VAL A 67 -11.75 2.72 0.35
N ILE A 68 -12.23 2.00 -0.67
CA ILE A 68 -12.16 2.46 -2.06
C ILE A 68 -13.17 3.58 -2.32
N GLU A 69 -14.42 3.45 -1.88
CA GLU A 69 -15.46 4.48 -2.04
C GLU A 69 -15.01 5.81 -1.42
N THR A 70 -14.55 5.76 -0.17
CA THR A 70 -13.99 6.94 0.53
C THR A 70 -12.86 7.60 -0.26
N TRP A 71 -11.96 6.81 -0.85
CA TRP A 71 -10.86 7.33 -1.65
C TRP A 71 -11.32 7.93 -2.98
N LEU A 72 -12.26 7.28 -3.66
CA LEU A 72 -12.80 7.76 -4.93
C LEU A 72 -13.56 9.08 -4.78
N GLU A 73 -14.21 9.30 -3.63
CA GLU A 73 -14.87 10.55 -3.23
C GLU A 73 -13.91 11.70 -2.86
N GLY A 74 -12.59 11.45 -2.89
CA GLY A 74 -11.56 12.47 -2.61
C GLY A 74 -10.88 12.31 -1.25
N GLY A 75 -11.15 11.23 -0.53
CA GLY A 75 -10.43 10.86 0.70
C GLY A 75 -8.98 10.44 0.45
N ALA A 76 -8.30 10.04 1.53
CA ALA A 76 -6.91 9.58 1.48
C ALA A 76 -6.75 8.28 0.69
N PHE A 77 -5.56 8.06 0.13
CA PHE A 77 -5.21 6.79 -0.51
C PHE A 77 -5.31 5.64 0.50
N PRO A 78 -5.97 4.51 0.16
CA PRO A 78 -6.21 3.39 1.06
C PRO A 78 -4.94 2.55 1.21
N SER A 79 -3.95 3.10 1.90
CA SER A 79 -2.61 2.53 2.03
C SER A 79 -2.67 1.09 2.55
N LEU A 80 -3.51 0.79 3.54
CA LEU A 80 -3.60 -0.55 4.11
C LEU A 80 -4.58 -1.51 3.39
N GLY A 81 -4.99 -1.17 2.16
CA GLY A 81 -5.77 -2.05 1.27
C GLY A 81 -5.16 -2.20 -0.12
N LEU A 82 -4.56 -1.13 -0.66
CA LEU A 82 -3.86 -1.16 -1.96
C LEU A 82 -2.33 -1.26 -1.84
N THR A 83 -1.80 -1.17 -0.62
CA THR A 83 -0.49 -1.71 -0.24
C THR A 83 -0.66 -2.55 1.03
N SER A 84 0.38 -3.26 1.44
CA SER A 84 0.41 -3.92 2.75
C SER A 84 1.72 -3.64 3.46
N LEU A 85 1.76 -3.83 4.78
CA LEU A 85 2.96 -3.76 5.59
C LEU A 85 3.27 -5.16 6.14
N GLN A 86 4.45 -5.66 5.81
CA GLN A 86 4.92 -6.99 6.17
C GLN A 86 6.11 -6.87 7.11
N ARG A 87 6.12 -7.69 8.15
CA ARG A 87 7.25 -7.74 9.09
C ARG A 87 8.26 -8.76 8.59
N GLU A 88 9.52 -8.35 8.49
CA GLU A 88 10.62 -9.24 8.17
C GLU A 88 11.26 -9.86 9.42
N ASN A 89 12.06 -10.90 9.22
CA ASN A 89 12.72 -11.67 10.28
C ASN A 89 13.69 -10.83 11.11
N ASP A 90 14.27 -9.78 10.52
CA ASP A 90 15.15 -8.82 11.21
C ASP A 90 14.38 -7.77 12.03
N GLY A 91 13.04 -7.81 11.98
CA GLY A 91 12.15 -6.90 12.68
C GLY A 91 11.78 -5.65 11.89
N ALA A 92 12.31 -5.46 10.67
CA ALA A 92 11.91 -4.38 9.79
C ALA A 92 10.46 -4.52 9.34
N ILE A 93 9.85 -3.39 8.97
CA ILE A 93 8.54 -3.34 8.34
C ILE A 93 8.73 -2.91 6.89
N VAL A 94 8.29 -3.71 5.94
CA VAL A 94 8.45 -3.46 4.51
C VAL A 94 7.08 -3.38 3.85
N SER A 95 6.88 -2.41 2.97
CA SER A 95 5.67 -2.37 2.18
C SER A 95 5.67 -3.45 1.09
N ALA A 96 4.48 -3.85 0.66
CA ALA A 96 4.31 -4.58 -0.59
C ALA A 96 3.25 -3.89 -1.44
N GLY A 97 3.56 -3.75 -2.73
CA GLY A 97 2.68 -3.19 -3.75
C GLY A 97 2.85 -1.69 -3.95
N LEU A 98 3.71 -1.01 -3.17
CA LEU A 98 4.02 0.39 -3.45
C LEU A 98 4.90 0.50 -4.71
N ASP A 99 5.73 -0.51 -4.99
CA ASP A 99 6.53 -0.57 -6.20
C ASP A 99 5.68 -0.55 -7.47
N TYR A 100 4.50 -1.17 -7.43
CA TYR A 100 3.54 -1.16 -8.51
C TYR A 100 3.04 0.25 -8.85
N LEU A 101 2.97 1.14 -7.85
CA LEU A 101 2.42 2.49 -7.98
C LEU A 101 3.49 3.52 -8.34
N ILE A 102 4.65 3.46 -7.69
CA ILE A 102 5.69 4.50 -7.78
C ILE A 102 7.09 3.95 -8.09
N GLY A 103 7.25 2.62 -8.25
CA GLY A 103 8.55 1.99 -8.51
C GLY A 103 9.43 1.77 -7.28
N GLN A 104 8.94 2.04 -6.08
CA GLN A 104 9.68 1.94 -4.82
C GLN A 104 8.89 1.22 -3.73
N GLU A 105 9.53 0.36 -2.95
CA GLU A 105 8.98 -0.10 -1.67
C GLU A 105 9.52 0.71 -0.50
N LEU A 106 8.71 0.95 0.53
CA LEU A 106 9.16 1.45 1.82
C LEU A 106 9.75 0.31 2.66
N ARG A 107 10.84 0.61 3.36
CA ARG A 107 11.41 -0.25 4.40
C ARG A 107 11.71 0.58 5.63
N PHE A 108 10.98 0.33 6.69
CA PHE A 108 11.22 0.90 8.01
C PHE A 108 12.16 0.01 8.80
N GLU A 109 13.36 0.51 9.10
CA GLU A 109 14.35 -0.22 9.89
C GLU A 109 13.93 -0.31 11.36
N PRO A 110 14.13 -1.46 12.03
CA PRO A 110 13.71 -1.65 13.41
C PRO A 110 14.41 -0.66 14.35
N ASP A 111 13.64 -0.01 15.21
CA ASP A 111 14.16 0.87 16.27
C ASP A 111 13.42 0.62 17.59
N ARG A 112 14.16 0.42 18.68
CA ARG A 112 13.61 0.11 20.00
C ARG A 112 12.80 1.26 20.61
N ARG A 113 13.03 2.49 20.13
CA ARG A 113 12.32 3.70 20.59
C ARG A 113 10.91 3.79 20.01
N LEU A 114 10.60 3.06 18.95
CA LEU A 114 9.33 3.14 18.24
C LEU A 114 8.53 1.85 18.35
N VAL A 115 7.28 1.97 18.83
CA VAL A 115 6.36 0.83 18.85
C VAL A 115 5.90 0.48 17.43
N PRO A 116 5.65 -0.81 17.10
CA PRO A 116 5.28 -1.22 15.74
C PRO A 116 4.06 -0.49 15.15
N ALA A 117 3.09 -0.15 16.00
CA ALA A 117 1.91 0.60 15.57
C ALA A 117 2.23 2.02 15.09
N ALA A 118 3.19 2.69 15.73
CA ALA A 118 3.63 4.03 15.31
C ALA A 118 4.41 3.96 13.98
N ALA A 119 5.31 2.99 13.84
CA ALA A 119 6.00 2.72 12.57
C ALA A 119 5.03 2.44 11.42
N ALA A 120 3.96 1.67 11.67
CA ALA A 120 2.91 1.42 10.68
C ALA A 120 2.12 2.68 10.29
N ARG A 121 1.80 3.56 11.25
CA ARG A 121 1.16 4.85 10.97
C ARG A 121 2.05 5.76 10.11
N VAL A 122 3.34 5.83 10.44
CA VAL A 122 4.33 6.58 9.65
C VAL A 122 4.39 6.02 8.22
N ALA A 123 4.52 4.70 8.07
CA ALA A 123 4.61 4.07 6.76
C ALA A 123 3.34 4.29 5.92
N ALA A 124 2.15 4.20 6.53
CA ALA A 124 0.87 4.47 5.85
C ALA A 124 0.75 5.95 5.42
N ARG A 125 1.13 6.91 6.28
CA ARG A 125 1.12 8.34 5.93
C ARG A 125 2.06 8.64 4.77
N LEU A 126 3.29 8.14 4.85
CA LEU A 126 4.28 8.37 3.79
C LEU A 126 3.86 7.68 2.48
N THR A 127 3.27 6.48 2.55
CA THR A 127 2.67 5.81 1.38
C THR A 127 1.65 6.71 0.70
N ASN A 128 0.69 7.27 1.45
CA ASN A 128 -0.33 8.18 0.92
C ASN A 128 0.29 9.40 0.22
N GLU A 129 1.31 10.02 0.81
CA GLU A 129 2.00 11.17 0.22
C GLU A 129 2.79 10.82 -1.05
N LEU A 130 3.54 9.72 -1.03
CA LEU A 130 4.34 9.27 -2.17
C LEU A 130 3.48 8.84 -3.35
N VAL A 131 2.33 8.22 -3.10
CA VAL A 131 1.39 7.86 -4.18
C VAL A 131 0.89 9.10 -4.91
N GLY A 132 0.73 10.23 -4.22
CA GLY A 132 0.34 11.50 -4.84
C GLY A 132 1.48 12.28 -5.50
N THR A 133 2.72 12.11 -5.02
CA THR A 133 3.88 12.92 -5.46
C THR A 133 4.88 12.18 -6.35
N GLY A 134 4.82 10.85 -6.36
CA GLY A 134 5.73 9.98 -7.09
C GLY A 134 6.92 9.47 -6.25
N PRO A 135 7.88 8.78 -6.89
CA PRO A 135 9.03 8.20 -6.22
C PRO A 135 9.92 9.26 -5.56
N LEU A 136 10.42 8.94 -4.37
CA LEU A 136 11.40 9.74 -3.66
C LEU A 136 12.72 9.77 -4.42
N GLN A 137 13.17 10.97 -4.79
CA GLN A 137 14.39 11.20 -5.58
C GLN A 137 15.63 11.49 -4.73
N ARG A 138 15.42 12.09 -3.56
CA ARG A 138 16.48 12.53 -2.64
C ARG A 138 16.08 12.26 -1.21
N GLU A 139 17.07 12.25 -0.33
CA GLU A 139 16.84 12.20 1.11
C GLU A 139 15.94 13.36 1.57
N ILE A 140 15.02 13.05 2.47
CA ILE A 140 14.19 14.03 3.17
C ILE A 140 14.14 13.73 4.67
N GLU A 141 13.92 14.78 5.45
CA GLU A 141 13.61 14.69 6.87
C GLU A 141 12.19 15.20 7.12
N PHE A 142 11.48 14.55 8.02
CA PHE A 142 10.10 14.93 8.36
C PHE A 142 9.74 14.48 9.77
N ALA A 143 8.68 15.07 10.32
CA ALA A 143 8.10 14.64 11.58
C ALA A 143 7.03 13.56 11.34
N GLY A 144 7.07 12.50 12.13
CA GLY A 144 6.04 11.47 12.17
C GLY A 144 4.74 11.98 12.80
N PRO A 145 3.65 11.19 12.71
CA PRO A 145 2.34 11.58 13.26
C PRO A 145 2.38 11.93 14.75
N ASP A 146 3.30 11.33 15.53
CA ASP A 146 3.44 11.54 16.97
C ASP A 146 4.67 12.41 17.30
N GLY A 147 5.22 13.12 16.31
CA GLY A 147 6.36 14.06 16.47
C GLY A 147 7.74 13.43 16.30
N GLU A 148 7.83 12.19 15.81
CA GLU A 148 9.11 11.50 15.65
C GLU A 148 9.96 12.14 14.54
N ALA A 149 11.22 12.46 14.83
CA ALA A 149 12.13 12.92 13.79
C ALA A 149 12.57 11.74 12.92
N LEU A 150 12.20 11.74 11.65
CA LEU A 150 12.43 10.65 10.71
C LEU A 150 13.26 11.13 9.52
N LYS A 151 14.04 10.18 8.99
CA LYS A 151 14.78 10.32 7.74
C LYS A 151 14.28 9.27 6.75
N ALA A 152 13.99 9.69 5.52
CA ALA A 152 13.71 8.82 4.39
C ALA A 152 14.77 9.02 3.31
N GLU A 153 15.39 7.93 2.85
CA GLU A 153 16.41 7.97 1.80
C GLU A 153 16.15 6.90 0.73
N PRO A 154 16.27 7.23 -0.58
CA PRO A 154 16.29 6.23 -1.62
C PRO A 154 17.54 5.36 -1.53
N VAL A 155 17.37 4.05 -1.54
CA VAL A 155 18.42 3.04 -1.49
C VAL A 155 18.20 1.99 -2.58
N ARG A 156 19.16 1.06 -2.74
CA ARG A 156 19.10 -0.02 -3.75
C ARG A 156 18.78 0.51 -5.15
N GLN A 157 19.57 1.48 -5.61
CA GLN A 157 19.41 2.14 -6.92
C GLN A 157 18.02 2.79 -7.07
N GLY A 158 17.46 3.29 -5.97
CA GLY A 158 16.18 3.97 -5.96
C GLY A 158 14.97 3.05 -6.06
N ARG A 159 15.11 1.73 -5.83
CA ARG A 159 13.97 0.78 -5.79
C ARG A 159 13.35 0.61 -4.40
N GLN A 160 14.01 1.12 -3.37
CA GLN A 160 13.53 1.03 -1.99
C GLN A 160 13.80 2.35 -1.28
N ILE A 161 12.91 2.76 -0.39
CA ILE A 161 13.10 3.90 0.50
C ILE A 161 13.37 3.34 1.89
N ARG A 162 14.54 3.65 2.46
CA ARG A 162 14.85 3.31 3.84
C ARG A 162 14.32 4.41 4.76
N LEU A 163 13.58 4.01 5.79
CA LEU A 163 13.09 4.87 6.86
C LEU A 163 13.82 4.53 8.16
N THR A 164 14.34 5.57 8.83
CA THR A 164 15.03 5.46 10.12
C THR A 164 14.63 6.60 11.03
N LEU A 165 14.59 6.37 12.34
CA LEU A 165 14.54 7.45 13.32
C LEU A 165 15.85 8.24 13.31
N LYS A 166 15.75 9.56 13.33
CA LYS A 166 16.90 10.44 13.54
C LYS A 166 17.42 10.23 14.96
N ARG A 167 18.74 10.36 15.12
CA ARG A 167 19.38 10.33 16.43
C ARG A 167 19.25 11.68 17.11
#